data_AF-A0AAF0DEY5-F1
#
_entry.id   AF-A0AAF0DEY5-F1
#
_cell.length_a   1.000
_cell.length_b   1.000
_cell.length_c   1.000
_cell.angle_alpha   90.00
_cell.angle_beta   90.00
_cell.angle_gamma   90.00
#
_symmetry.space_group_name_H-M   'P 1'
#
loop_
_entity.id
_entity.type
_entity.pdbx_description
1 polymer ?
#
loop_
_entity_poly.entity_id
_entity_poly.type
_entity_poly.pdbx_seq_one_letter_code
_entity_poly.pdbx_strand_id
1 'polypeptide(L)'
;MAPPPNTPANNPSTLNAFYLAPASSSSSSSSSDPAQREPPLQHTIQHQLSTSLSSHTADATLLKAAYLSELRGAVTALQSEINALVEGRDESREEENYGEEVVDEEEEEED
;
A
#
# COMPACT_ATOMS: atom_id res chain seq x y z
N MET A 1 12.14 -38.47 13.72
CA MET A 1 12.74 -37.46 12.84
C MET A 1 12.12 -36.12 13.21
N ALA A 2 12.93 -35.10 13.52
CA ALA A 2 12.42 -33.76 13.81
C ALA A 2 12.02 -33.03 12.50
N PRO A 3 10.96 -32.22 12.49
CA PRO A 3 10.60 -31.42 11.32
C PRO A 3 11.71 -30.38 11.04
N PRO A 4 11.97 -30.04 9.76
CA PRO A 4 13.04 -29.12 9.41
C PRO A 4 12.78 -27.71 9.98
N PRO A 5 13.84 -26.96 10.33
CA PRO A 5 13.76 -25.71 11.10
C PRO A 5 13.02 -24.54 10.44
N ASN A 6 12.45 -24.74 9.24
CA ASN A 6 11.67 -23.75 8.49
C ASN A 6 10.26 -24.27 8.12
N THR A 7 9.72 -25.29 8.78
CA THR A 7 8.29 -25.54 8.69
C THR A 7 7.57 -24.52 9.60
N PRO A 8 6.87 -23.50 9.07
CA PRO A 8 5.95 -22.73 9.89
C PRO A 8 4.91 -23.72 10.43
N ALA A 9 5.02 -24.06 11.72
CA ALA A 9 4.09 -24.95 12.41
C ALA A 9 2.69 -24.34 12.57
N ASN A 10 2.50 -23.12 12.05
CA ASN A 10 1.30 -22.35 12.13
C ASN A 10 1.28 -21.49 10.86
N ASN A 11 0.65 -21.97 9.78
CA ASN A 11 0.40 -21.11 8.62
C ASN A 11 -0.49 -19.98 9.15
N PRO A 12 0.00 -18.74 9.24
CA PRO A 12 -0.80 -17.68 9.82
C PRO A 12 -2.08 -17.56 9.00
N SER A 13 -3.22 -17.57 9.68
CA SER A 13 -4.51 -17.20 9.10
C SER A 13 -4.58 -15.72 8.74
N THR A 14 -3.44 -15.04 8.56
CA THR A 14 -3.35 -13.62 8.24
C THR A 14 -2.35 -13.38 7.13
N LEU A 15 -2.80 -12.66 6.10
CA LEU A 15 -1.96 -12.07 5.07
C LEU A 15 -1.68 -10.63 5.48
N ASN A 16 -0.40 -10.24 5.54
CA ASN A 16 0.00 -8.90 5.95
C ASN A 16 0.83 -8.26 4.83
N ALA A 17 0.59 -6.97 4.59
CA ALA A 17 1.46 -6.13 3.76
C ALA A 17 1.85 -4.87 4.52
N PHE A 18 3.09 -4.44 4.28
CA PHE A 18 3.66 -3.21 4.81
C PHE A 18 4.14 -2.38 3.64
N TYR A 19 3.62 -1.17 3.54
CA TYR A 19 4.04 -0.19 2.53
C TYR A 19 4.64 1.02 3.23
N LEU A 20 5.84 1.39 2.82
CA LEU A 20 6.58 2.54 3.33
C LEU A 20 6.84 3.50 2.17
N ALA A 21 6.16 4.64 2.20
CA ALA A 21 6.37 5.71 1.25
C ALA A 21 7.55 6.59 1.69
N PRO A 22 8.47 6.97 0.78
CA PRO A 22 9.46 7.99 1.08
C PRO A 22 8.76 9.33 1.32
N ALA A 23 9.34 10.15 2.21
CA ALA A 23 8.97 11.55 2.43
C ALA A 23 8.93 12.29 1.10
N SER A 24 7.79 12.89 0.76
CA SER A 24 7.67 13.73 -0.43
C SER A 24 8.41 15.05 -0.16
N SER A 25 9.26 15.47 -1.10
CA SER A 25 9.79 16.84 -1.13
C SER A 25 8.96 17.59 -2.17
N SER A 26 8.20 18.59 -1.76
CA SER A 26 7.44 19.43 -2.70
C SER A 26 8.41 20.01 -3.73
N SER A 27 8.15 19.73 -5.00
CA SER A 27 8.98 20.18 -6.12
C SER A 27 8.68 21.63 -6.46
N SER A 28 8.85 22.53 -5.50
CA SER A 28 8.99 23.97 -5.76
C SER A 28 10.42 24.37 -5.42
N SER A 29 11.20 24.54 -6.49
CA SER A 29 12.53 25.12 -6.58
C SER A 29 13.19 25.62 -5.27
N SER A 30 14.31 24.97 -4.90
CA SER A 30 15.45 25.59 -4.19
C SER A 30 15.27 26.14 -2.76
N SER A 31 14.35 25.61 -1.94
CA SER A 31 14.36 25.90 -0.50
C SER A 31 14.89 24.71 0.31
N SER A 32 15.99 24.93 1.04
CA SER A 32 16.59 23.96 1.95
C SER A 32 15.93 23.97 3.33
N ASP A 33 14.63 24.29 3.40
CA ASP A 33 13.89 24.39 4.66
C ASP A 33 13.38 23.01 5.10
N PRO A 34 13.84 22.46 6.24
CA PRO A 34 13.35 21.19 6.75
C PRO A 34 11.86 21.19 7.12
N ALA A 35 11.20 22.35 7.21
CA ALA A 35 9.79 22.48 7.55
C ALA A 35 8.81 22.08 6.42
N GLN A 36 9.27 21.95 5.18
CA GLN A 36 8.46 21.60 4.00
C GLN A 36 8.51 20.10 3.63
N ARG A 37 9.22 19.27 4.41
CA ARG A 37 9.23 17.82 4.19
C ARG A 37 8.03 17.15 4.84
N GLU A 38 7.17 16.56 4.02
CA GLU A 38 6.12 15.66 4.52
C GLU A 38 6.77 14.41 5.14
N PRO A 39 6.33 13.95 6.32
CA PRO A 39 6.90 12.76 6.94
C PRO A 39 6.62 11.51 6.09
N PRO A 40 7.46 10.46 6.18
CA PRO A 40 7.21 9.20 5.46
C PRO A 40 5.90 8.54 5.93
N LEU A 41 5.00 8.24 5.00
CA LEU A 41 3.75 7.53 5.29
C LEU A 41 3.98 6.04 5.43
N GLN A 42 3.36 5.44 6.44
CA GLN A 42 3.38 4.01 6.72
C GLN A 42 1.97 3.45 6.61
N HIS A 43 1.78 2.44 5.77
CA HIS A 43 0.52 1.74 5.62
C HIS A 43 0.70 0.25 5.95
N THR A 44 -0.22 -0.27 6.76
CA THR A 44 -0.30 -1.70 7.09
C THR A 44 -1.65 -2.21 6.64
N ILE A 45 -1.65 -3.27 5.83
CA ILE A 45 -2.86 -3.94 5.35
C ILE A 45 -2.84 -5.36 5.89
N GLN A 46 -3.97 -5.83 6.44
CA GLN A 46 -4.10 -7.15 7.01
C GLN A 46 -5.42 -7.81 6.57
N HIS A 47 -5.33 -9.03 6.03
CA HIS A 47 -6.48 -9.87 5.73
C HIS A 47 -6.46 -11.14 6.56
N GLN A 48 -7.55 -11.42 7.26
CA GLN A 48 -7.75 -12.69 7.95
C GLN A 48 -8.37 -13.71 7.01
N LEU A 49 -7.81 -14.91 7.00
CA LEU A 49 -8.34 -16.10 6.35
C LEU A 49 -9.22 -16.83 7.36
N SER A 50 -10.45 -17.08 6.97
CA SER A 50 -11.48 -17.77 7.75
C SER A 50 -11.19 -19.27 7.85
N THR A 51 -10.55 -19.84 6.83
CA THR A 51 -10.15 -21.24 6.81
C THR A 51 -8.84 -21.44 7.55
N SER A 52 -8.84 -22.45 8.43
CA SER A 52 -7.65 -22.86 9.17
C SER A 52 -7.23 -24.26 8.75
N LEU A 53 -5.95 -24.42 8.44
CA LEU A 53 -5.37 -25.71 8.11
C LEU A 53 -5.05 -26.47 9.41
N SER A 54 -6.07 -27.08 10.02
CA SER A 54 -5.84 -28.01 11.13
C SER A 54 -5.26 -29.32 10.60
N SER A 55 -4.10 -29.70 11.14
CA SER A 55 -3.35 -30.88 10.72
C SER A 55 -3.88 -32.16 11.38
N HIS A 56 -5.07 -32.63 10.98
CA HIS A 56 -5.50 -34.04 11.05
C HIS A 56 -7.01 -34.18 10.77
N THR A 57 -7.42 -34.22 9.51
CA THR A 57 -8.78 -34.65 9.13
C THR A 57 -8.76 -35.47 7.83
N ALA A 58 -9.72 -36.37 7.66
CA ALA A 58 -9.90 -37.15 6.43
C ALA A 58 -10.15 -36.24 5.20
N ASP A 59 -10.68 -35.03 5.43
CA ASP A 59 -10.99 -34.02 4.42
C ASP A 59 -9.86 -33.01 4.17
N ALA A 60 -8.62 -33.38 4.48
CA ALA A 60 -7.47 -32.49 4.34
C ALA A 60 -7.34 -31.88 2.94
N THR A 61 -7.72 -32.60 1.88
CA THR A 61 -7.69 -32.09 0.50
C THR A 61 -8.74 -31.01 0.26
N LEU A 62 -9.96 -31.19 0.77
CA LEU A 62 -11.04 -30.20 0.64
C LEU A 62 -10.72 -28.94 1.44
N LEU A 63 -10.22 -29.08 2.67
CA LEU A 63 -9.80 -27.95 3.50
C LEU A 63 -8.65 -27.17 2.86
N LYS A 64 -7.68 -27.87 2.28
CA LYS A 64 -6.59 -27.22 1.52
C LYS A 64 -7.11 -26.50 0.28
N ALA A 65 -8.04 -27.08 -0.46
CA ALA A 65 -8.63 -26.43 -1.63
C ALA A 65 -9.40 -25.16 -1.24
N ALA A 66 -10.19 -25.21 -0.17
CA ALA A 66 -10.89 -24.05 0.36
C ALA A 66 -9.92 -22.95 0.83
N TYR A 67 -8.87 -23.33 1.58
CA TYR A 67 -7.83 -22.42 2.04
C TYR A 67 -7.08 -21.75 0.89
N LEU A 68 -6.67 -22.52 -0.12
CA LEU A 68 -5.98 -21.96 -1.29
C LEU A 68 -6.89 -21.05 -2.12
N SER A 69 -8.18 -21.37 -2.20
CA SER A 69 -9.16 -20.52 -2.87
C SER A 69 -9.34 -19.19 -2.12
N GLU A 70 -9.47 -19.23 -0.81
CA GLU A 70 -9.59 -18.04 0.03
C GLU A 70 -8.32 -17.19 -0.04
N LEU A 71 -7.14 -17.82 0.11
CA LEU A 71 -5.85 -17.15 0.01
C LEU A 71 -5.68 -16.44 -1.33
N ARG A 72 -6.08 -17.08 -2.45
CA ARG A 72 -6.04 -16.46 -3.77
C ARG A 72 -6.93 -15.22 -3.85
N GLY A 73 -8.14 -15.29 -3.30
CA GLY A 73 -9.04 -14.15 -3.21
C GLY A 73 -8.44 -13.01 -2.38
N ALA A 74 -7.93 -13.32 -1.19
CA ALA A 74 -7.30 -12.35 -0.29
C ALA A 74 -6.09 -11.67 -0.93
N VAL A 75 -5.24 -12.41 -1.65
CA VAL A 75 -4.09 -11.85 -2.38
C VAL A 75 -4.54 -10.90 -3.48
N THR A 76 -5.62 -11.22 -4.21
CA THR A 76 -6.16 -10.36 -5.27
C THR A 76 -6.74 -9.06 -4.71
N ALA A 77 -7.45 -9.15 -3.57
CA ALA A 77 -7.96 -7.98 -2.86
C ALA A 77 -6.80 -7.09 -2.37
N LEU A 78 -5.81 -7.68 -1.72
CA LEU A 78 -4.62 -6.98 -1.24
C LEU A 78 -3.88 -6.25 -2.36
N GLN A 79 -3.73 -6.90 -3.52
CA GLN A 79 -3.12 -6.28 -4.68
C GLN A 79 -3.91 -5.05 -5.16
N SER A 80 -5.24 -5.13 -5.14
CA SER A 80 -6.10 -4.02 -5.53
C SER A 80 -5.99 -2.85 -4.54
N GLU A 81 -5.92 -3.13 -3.24
CA GLU A 81 -5.73 -2.12 -2.19
C GLU A 81 -4.37 -1.42 -2.30
N ILE A 82 -3.31 -2.17 -2.58
CA ILE A 82 -1.97 -1.60 -2.80
C ILE A 82 -1.97 -0.71 -4.04
N ASN A 83 -2.59 -1.15 -5.14
CA ASN A 83 -2.67 -0.33 -6.35
C ASN A 83 -3.43 0.98 -6.10
N ALA A 84 -4.59 0.91 -5.43
CA ALA A 84 -5.37 2.10 -5.07
C ALA A 84 -4.58 3.05 -4.15
N LEU A 85 -3.77 2.52 -3.23
CA LEU A 85 -2.91 3.32 -2.36
C LEU A 85 -1.82 4.06 -3.16
N VAL A 86 -1.26 3.41 -4.17
CA VAL A 86 -0.23 4.02 -5.03
C VAL A 86 -0.85 5.04 -5.99
N GLU A 87 -1.95 4.69 -6.65
CA GLU A 87 -2.66 5.56 -7.60
C GLU A 87 -3.20 6.82 -6.92
N GLY A 88 -3.89 6.70 -5.78
CA GLY A 88 -4.41 7.87 -5.05
C GLY A 88 -3.32 8.84 -4.57
N ARG A 89 -2.08 8.37 -4.43
CA ARG A 89 -0.93 9.21 -4.09
C ARG A 89 -0.36 9.95 -5.32
N ASP A 90 -0.48 9.38 -6.50
CA ASP A 90 -0.07 10.06 -7.72
C ASP A 90 -1.12 11.11 -8.14
N GLU A 91 -2.41 10.82 -7.98
CA GLU A 91 -3.50 11.80 -8.18
C GLU A 91 -3.39 13.01 -7.24
N SER A 92 -3.06 12.79 -5.95
CA SER A 92 -2.86 13.89 -5.00
C SER A 92 -1.70 14.82 -5.36
N ARG A 93 -0.72 14.35 -6.15
CA ARG A 93 0.39 15.18 -6.65
C ARG A 93 -0.01 16.00 -7.89
N GLU A 94 -0.93 15.49 -8.70
CA GLU A 94 -1.37 16.19 -9.90
C GLU A 94 -2.28 17.37 -9.54
N GLU A 95 -3.16 17.24 -8.54
CA GLU A 95 -4.06 18.32 -8.10
C GLU A 95 -3.32 19.55 -7.53
N GLU A 96 -2.18 19.36 -6.85
CA GLU A 96 -1.38 20.47 -6.29
C GLU A 96 -0.68 21.34 -7.36
N ASN A 97 -0.56 20.85 -8.61
CA ASN A 97 0.14 21.56 -9.69
C ASN A 97 -0.77 22.54 -10.46
N TYR A 98 -2.09 22.42 -10.38
CA TYR A 98 -3.03 23.26 -11.14
C TYR A 98 -3.51 24.52 -10.40
N GLY A 99 -2.87 24.87 -9.27
CA GLY A 99 -3.28 25.99 -8.40
C GLY A 99 -2.56 27.33 -8.60
N GLU A 100 -1.60 27.44 -9.52
CA GLU A 100 -0.86 28.69 -9.76
C GLU A 100 -1.58 29.53 -10.83
N GLU A 101 -2.51 30.38 -10.37
CA GLU A 101 -3.14 31.42 -11.19
C GLU A 101 -2.06 32.41 -11.63
N VAL A 102 -1.66 32.36 -12.91
CA VAL A 102 -0.78 33.34 -13.53
C VAL A 102 -1.57 34.64 -13.62
N VAL A 103 -1.38 35.54 -12.66
CA VAL A 103 -1.89 36.91 -12.77
C VAL A 103 -0.96 37.61 -13.75
N ASP A 104 -1.40 37.75 -15.00
CA ASP A 104 -0.71 38.58 -15.98
C ASP A 104 -0.67 40.01 -15.42
N GLU A 105 0.51 40.43 -14.96
CA GLU A 105 0.83 41.82 -14.66
C GLU A 105 0.83 42.58 -16.00
N GLU A 106 -0.31 43.16 -16.36
CA GLU A 106 -0.36 44.22 -17.37
C GLU A 106 0.36 45.46 -16.78
N GLU A 107 1.69 45.51 -16.93
CA GLU A 107 2.48 46.74 -16.78
C GLU A 107 2.19 47.71 -17.93
N GLU A 108 1.64 48.86 -17.55
CA GLU A 108 1.89 50.24 -18.03
C GLU A 108 2.06 50.52 -19.54
N GLU A 109 1.20 51.39 -20.10
CA GLU A 109 1.70 52.50 -20.94
C GLU A 109 0.98 53.83 -20.60
N GLU A 110 1.84 54.82 -20.37
CA GLU A 110 1.66 56.22 -20.01
C GLU A 110 1.33 57.07 -21.26
N ASP A 111 0.31 57.96 -21.20
CA ASP A 111 0.29 59.30 -21.83
C ASP A 111 -1.02 60.08 -21.54
#